data_AF-A0A2W5P8C8-F1
#
_entry.id   AF-A0A2W5P8C8-F1
#
_cell.length_a   1.000
_cell.length_b   1.000
_cell.length_c   1.000
_cell.angle_alpha   90.00
_cell.angle_beta   90.00
_cell.angle_gamma   90.00
#
_symmetry.space_group_name_H-M   'P 1'
#
loop_
_entity.id
_entity.type
_entity.pdbx_description
1 polymer ?
#
loop_
_entity_poly.entity_id
_entity_poly.type
_entity_poly.pdbx_seq_one_letter_code
_entity_poly.pdbx_strand_id
1 'polypeptide(L)'
;MPDAKRLTRLHRVRTLQLGLARADESRTQAQLTSETQLAQRIAQLADAVSPVPATTAGAMTIAAQAHFRDRLHRSAEAAMNRVRTAQAQVERSTEATRAARRDQNAVEKLLDRQRIADIAAEMKALEDAPARPKR
;
A
#
# COMPACT_ATOMS: atom_id res chain seq x y z
N MET A 1 34.03 5.58 -6.04
CA MET A 1 32.96 4.73 -5.47
C MET A 1 32.35 5.45 -4.28
N PRO A 2 31.02 5.45 -4.08
CA PRO A 2 30.42 6.04 -2.88
C PRO A 2 30.96 5.37 -1.61
N ASP A 3 31.27 6.16 -0.58
CA ASP A 3 31.77 5.69 0.72
C ASP A 3 30.88 4.59 1.32
N ALA A 4 31.49 3.47 1.74
CA ALA A 4 30.81 2.31 2.32
C ALA A 4 29.91 2.71 3.52
N LYS A 5 30.37 3.64 4.37
CA LYS A 5 29.56 4.15 5.50
C LYS A 5 28.31 4.88 5.01
N ARG A 6 28.40 5.59 3.89
CA ARG A 6 27.27 6.29 3.28
C ARG A 6 26.27 5.30 2.68
N LEU A 7 26.72 4.24 2.02
CA LEU A 7 25.84 3.19 1.50
C LEU A 7 25.07 2.47 2.61
N THR A 8 25.72 2.14 3.74
CA THR A 8 25.03 1.52 4.89
C THR A 8 23.96 2.43 5.49
N ARG A 9 24.27 3.74 5.64
CA ARG A 9 23.26 4.72 6.08
C ARG A 9 22.09 4.81 5.11
N LEU A 10 22.38 4.84 3.81
CA LEU A 10 21.36 4.87 2.77
C LEU A 10 20.47 3.62 2.79
N HIS A 11 21.06 2.43 2.95
CA HIS A 11 20.32 1.16 3.06
C HIS A 11 19.39 1.15 4.26
N ARG A 12 19.84 1.65 5.42
CA ARG A 12 18.99 1.80 6.61
C ARG A 12 17.79 2.70 6.32
N VAL A 13 18.01 3.84 5.70
CA VAL A 13 16.91 4.77 5.32
C VAL A 13 15.96 4.11 4.33
N ARG A 14 16.46 3.46 3.27
CA ARG A 14 15.61 2.77 2.29
C ARG A 14 14.80 1.63 2.90
N THR A 15 15.38 0.91 3.84
CA THR A 15 14.68 -0.13 4.62
C THR A 15 13.54 0.48 5.46
N LEU A 16 13.78 1.61 6.11
CA LEU A 16 12.73 2.32 6.84
C LEU A 16 11.62 2.84 5.91
N GLN A 17 11.98 3.42 4.77
CA GLN A 17 11.02 3.89 3.76
C GLN A 17 10.17 2.74 3.20
N LEU A 18 10.75 1.57 2.94
CA LEU A 18 10.01 0.38 2.55
C LEU A 18 9.04 -0.07 3.65
N GLY A 19 9.46 0.00 4.92
CA GLY A 19 8.59 -0.28 6.07
C GLY A 19 7.38 0.67 6.12
N LEU A 20 7.61 1.97 5.91
CA LEU A 20 6.54 2.97 5.87
C LEU A 20 5.58 2.73 4.71
N ALA A 21 6.09 2.47 3.50
CA ALA A 21 5.27 2.19 2.32
C ALA A 21 4.39 0.93 2.51
N ARG A 22 4.93 -0.13 3.11
CA ARG A 22 4.16 -1.33 3.45
C ARG A 22 3.07 -1.06 4.49
N ALA A 23 3.36 -0.22 5.49
CA ALA A 23 2.36 0.18 6.47
C ALA A 23 1.24 1.01 5.82
N ASP A 24 1.58 1.92 4.91
CA ASP A 24 0.60 2.67 4.12
C ASP A 24 -0.28 1.76 3.26
N GLU A 25 0.32 0.81 2.54
CA GLU A 25 -0.41 -0.18 1.74
C GLU A 25 -1.37 -1.02 2.61
N SER A 26 -0.95 -1.43 3.81
CA SER A 26 -1.83 -2.14 4.74
C SER A 26 -3.01 -1.26 5.19
N ARG A 27 -2.78 0.03 5.47
CA ARG A 27 -3.82 0.99 5.86
C ARG A 27 -4.85 1.20 4.75
N THR A 28 -4.39 1.41 3.52
CA THR A 28 -5.28 1.66 2.37
C THR A 28 -6.08 0.41 2.01
N GLN A 29 -5.50 -0.78 2.15
CA GLN A 29 -6.20 -2.05 1.98
C GLN A 29 -7.30 -2.25 3.03
N ALA A 30 -7.01 -1.92 4.29
CA ALA A 30 -8.01 -1.96 5.37
C ALA A 30 -9.15 -0.95 5.11
N GLN A 31 -8.81 0.25 4.63
CA GLN A 31 -9.81 1.25 4.24
C GLN A 31 -10.70 0.75 3.09
N LEU A 32 -10.12 0.19 2.03
CA LEU A 32 -10.89 -0.39 0.93
C LEU A 32 -11.86 -1.46 1.43
N THR A 33 -11.40 -2.31 2.35
CA THR A 33 -12.24 -3.37 2.94
C THR A 33 -13.40 -2.78 3.76
N SER A 34 -13.15 -1.71 4.51
CA SER A 34 -14.21 -1.02 5.26
C SER A 34 -15.25 -0.37 4.33
N GLU A 35 -14.79 0.30 3.26
CA GLU A 35 -15.66 0.97 2.31
C GLU A 35 -16.50 -0.03 1.49
N THR A 36 -15.92 -1.16 1.09
CA THR A 36 -16.67 -2.22 0.38
C THR A 36 -17.74 -2.84 1.27
N GLN A 37 -17.44 -3.10 2.54
CA GLN A 37 -18.43 -3.58 3.51
C GLN A 37 -19.55 -2.56 3.72
N LEU A 38 -19.23 -1.27 3.81
CA LEU A 38 -20.24 -0.22 3.92
C LEU A 38 -21.15 -0.16 2.69
N ALA A 39 -20.56 -0.17 1.49
CA ALA A 39 -21.31 -0.17 0.24
C ALA A 39 -22.25 -1.39 0.14
N GLN A 40 -21.77 -2.58 0.52
CA GLN A 40 -22.59 -3.80 0.54
C GLN A 40 -23.76 -3.70 1.52
N ARG A 41 -23.54 -3.16 2.73
CA ARG A 41 -24.62 -2.94 3.71
C ARG A 41 -25.67 -1.96 3.20
N ILE A 42 -25.26 -0.87 2.55
CA ILE A 42 -26.19 0.10 1.97
C ILE A 42 -27.00 -0.54 0.84
N ALA A 43 -26.39 -1.37 -0.01
CA ALA A 43 -27.11 -2.12 -1.03
C ALA A 43 -28.16 -3.07 -0.43
N GLN A 44 -27.79 -3.82 0.61
CA GLN A 44 -28.74 -4.68 1.34
C GLN A 44 -29.90 -3.89 1.96
N LEU A 45 -29.64 -2.70 2.52
CA LEU A 45 -30.70 -1.83 3.01
C LEU A 45 -31.60 -1.34 1.88
N ALA A 46 -31.04 -0.98 0.73
CA ALA A 46 -31.83 -0.54 -0.42
C ALA A 46 -32.76 -1.65 -0.92
N ASP A 47 -32.28 -2.90 -0.98
CA ASP A 47 -33.08 -4.06 -1.36
C ASP A 47 -34.19 -4.36 -0.33
N ALA A 48 -33.87 -4.32 0.96
CA ALA A 48 -34.81 -4.60 2.05
C ALA A 48 -35.93 -3.54 2.16
N VAL A 49 -35.68 -2.30 1.73
CA VAL A 49 -36.64 -1.19 1.74
C VAL A 49 -37.41 -1.08 0.41
N SER A 50 -37.19 -2.02 -0.53
CA SER A 50 -37.96 -2.09 -1.77
C SER A 50 -39.46 -2.29 -1.47
N PRO A 51 -40.37 -1.53 -2.10
CA PRO A 51 -41.77 -1.52 -1.72
C PRO A 51 -42.42 -2.90 -1.90
N VAL A 52 -42.95 -3.44 -0.81
CA VAL A 52 -43.96 -4.50 -0.86
C VAL A 52 -45.28 -3.84 -1.24
N PRO A 53 -46.00 -4.31 -2.28
CA PRO A 53 -47.30 -3.74 -2.64
C PRO A 53 -48.30 -4.04 -1.53
N ALA A 54 -48.41 -3.14 -0.54
CA ALA A 54 -49.45 -3.18 0.46
C ALA A 54 -50.69 -2.49 -0.10
N THR A 55 -51.79 -3.23 -0.21
CA THR A 55 -53.08 -2.81 -0.78
C THR A 55 -53.78 -1.67 0.00
N THR A 56 -53.23 -1.24 1.14
CA THR A 56 -53.83 -0.24 2.05
C THR A 56 -52.89 0.91 2.45
N ALA A 57 -51.81 1.17 1.70
CA ALA A 57 -50.91 2.28 2.02
C ALA A 57 -51.53 3.65 1.64
N GLY A 58 -51.71 4.56 2.61
CA GLY A 58 -52.16 5.92 2.37
C GLY A 58 -51.11 6.79 1.63
N ALA A 59 -51.56 7.86 0.96
CA ALA A 59 -50.71 8.72 0.12
C ALA A 59 -49.47 9.30 0.83
N MET A 60 -49.56 9.62 2.12
CA MET A 60 -48.43 10.10 2.94
C MET A 60 -47.35 9.02 3.15
N THR A 61 -47.76 7.75 3.27
CA THR A 61 -46.83 6.61 3.40
C THR A 61 -46.06 6.38 2.09
N ILE A 62 -46.72 6.54 0.95
CA ILE A 62 -46.11 6.43 -0.38
C ILE A 62 -45.08 7.55 -0.60
N ALA A 63 -45.43 8.79 -0.26
CA ALA A 63 -44.51 9.94 -0.38
C ALA A 63 -43.27 9.79 0.52
N ALA A 64 -43.46 9.34 1.77
CA ALA A 64 -42.35 9.08 2.68
C ALA A 64 -41.41 7.97 2.16
N GLN A 65 -41.96 6.86 1.65
CA GLN A 65 -41.19 5.77 1.05
C GLN A 65 -40.37 6.24 -0.16
N ALA A 66 -40.96 7.06 -1.04
CA ALA A 66 -40.25 7.64 -2.17
C ALA A 66 -39.07 8.51 -1.73
N HIS A 67 -39.25 9.35 -0.71
CA HIS A 67 -38.19 10.19 -0.16
C HIS A 67 -37.04 9.36 0.46
N PHE A 68 -37.33 8.33 1.25
CA PHE A 68 -36.30 7.47 1.83
C PHE A 68 -35.53 6.68 0.77
N ARG A 69 -36.22 6.21 -0.28
CA ARG A 69 -35.61 5.54 -1.42
C ARG A 69 -34.62 6.43 -2.16
N ASP A 70 -35.02 7.67 -2.48
CA ASP A 70 -34.11 8.63 -3.11
C ASP A 70 -32.87 8.90 -2.26
N ARG A 71 -33.03 9.10 -0.93
CA ARG A 71 -31.89 9.25 -0.02
C ARG A 71 -30.98 8.01 0.02
N LEU A 72 -31.56 6.80 -0.01
CA LEU A 72 -30.79 5.56 -0.04
C LEU A 72 -30.01 5.40 -1.34
N HIS A 73 -30.61 5.70 -2.50
CA HIS A 73 -29.92 5.66 -3.80
C HIS A 73 -28.74 6.64 -3.83
N ARG A 74 -28.94 7.89 -3.41
CA ARG A 74 -27.85 8.87 -3.30
C ARG A 74 -26.74 8.40 -2.36
N SER A 75 -27.10 7.75 -1.26
CA SER A 75 -26.14 7.19 -0.31
C SER A 75 -25.36 6.01 -0.89
N ALA A 76 -26.02 5.16 -1.69
CA ALA A 76 -25.40 4.04 -2.40
C ALA A 76 -24.40 4.54 -3.45
N GLU A 77 -24.77 5.53 -4.26
CA GLU A 77 -23.88 6.17 -5.22
C GLU A 77 -22.65 6.80 -4.54
N ALA A 78 -22.86 7.50 -3.42
CA ALA A 78 -21.77 8.06 -2.63
C ALA A 78 -20.83 6.97 -2.08
N ALA A 79 -21.37 5.85 -1.59
CA ALA A 79 -20.57 4.72 -1.11
C ALA A 79 -19.77 4.05 -2.24
N MET A 80 -20.38 3.86 -3.42
CA MET A 80 -19.67 3.33 -4.59
C MET A 80 -18.53 4.26 -5.04
N ASN A 81 -18.74 5.57 -4.98
CA ASN A 81 -17.69 6.55 -5.27
C ASN A 81 -16.53 6.45 -4.28
N ARG A 82 -16.81 6.28 -2.97
CA ARG A 82 -15.77 6.05 -1.95
C ARG A 82 -14.98 4.78 -2.21
N VAL A 83 -15.65 3.68 -2.56
CA VAL A 83 -14.97 2.43 -2.95
C VAL A 83 -14.03 2.67 -4.14
N ARG A 84 -14.49 3.37 -5.18
CA ARG A 84 -13.65 3.69 -6.35
C ARG A 84 -12.41 4.51 -5.96
N THR A 85 -12.58 5.51 -5.11
CA THR A 85 -11.45 6.31 -4.59
C THR A 85 -10.50 5.47 -3.74
N ALA A 86 -11.02 4.58 -2.89
CA ALA A 86 -10.21 3.67 -2.08
C ALA A 86 -9.42 2.67 -2.94
N GLN A 87 -10.00 2.15 -4.02
CA GLN A 87 -9.31 1.30 -5.00
C GLN A 87 -8.14 2.03 -5.64
N ALA A 88 -8.36 3.24 -6.16
CA ALA A 88 -7.29 4.06 -6.72
C ALA A 88 -6.20 4.41 -5.68
N GLN A 89 -6.56 4.53 -4.40
CA GLN A 89 -5.60 4.74 -3.33
C GLN A 89 -4.75 3.48 -3.06
N VAL A 90 -5.37 2.29 -3.05
CA VAL A 90 -4.67 1.01 -2.93
C VAL A 90 -3.65 0.86 -4.06
N GLU A 91 -4.08 1.07 -5.31
CA GLU A 91 -3.20 0.98 -6.49
C GLU A 91 -1.97 1.89 -6.37
N ARG A 92 -2.18 3.15 -5.96
CA ARG A 92 -1.09 4.10 -5.72
C ARG A 92 -0.15 3.64 -4.60
N SER A 93 -0.69 3.14 -3.49
CA SER A 93 0.14 2.65 -2.37
C SER A 93 0.93 1.39 -2.72
N THR A 94 0.35 0.46 -3.49
CA THR A 94 1.04 -0.74 -3.95
C THR A 94 2.18 -0.38 -4.90
N GLU A 95 1.98 0.57 -5.83
CA GLU A 95 3.08 1.01 -6.70
C GLU A 95 4.16 1.74 -5.91
N ALA A 96 3.82 2.53 -4.89
CA ALA A 96 4.78 3.15 -3.98
C ALA A 96 5.62 2.09 -3.22
N THR A 97 4.99 1.01 -2.73
CA THR A 97 5.71 -0.12 -2.11
C THR A 97 6.67 -0.79 -3.10
N ARG A 98 6.23 -1.02 -4.34
CA ARG A 98 7.09 -1.61 -5.39
C ARG A 98 8.27 -0.70 -5.70
N ALA A 99 8.05 0.61 -5.83
CA ALA A 99 9.11 1.60 -6.04
C ALA A 99 10.11 1.60 -4.88
N ALA A 100 9.64 1.65 -3.62
CA ALA A 100 10.49 1.60 -2.45
C ALA A 100 11.31 0.29 -2.38
N ARG A 101 10.72 -0.85 -2.78
CA ARG A 101 11.44 -2.12 -2.87
C ARG A 101 12.51 -2.11 -3.96
N ARG A 102 12.23 -1.52 -5.13
CA ARG A 102 13.23 -1.37 -6.21
C ARG A 102 14.42 -0.53 -5.74
N ASP A 103 14.16 0.58 -5.04
CA ASP A 103 15.18 1.45 -4.47
C ASP A 103 16.05 0.72 -3.44
N GLN A 104 15.41 -0.04 -2.54
CA GLN A 104 16.11 -0.80 -1.51
C GLN A 104 17.00 -1.90 -2.13
N ASN A 105 16.48 -2.66 -3.09
CA ASN A 105 17.25 -3.66 -3.85
C ASN A 105 18.43 -3.04 -4.60
N ALA A 106 18.27 -1.84 -5.15
CA ALA A 106 19.35 -1.14 -5.86
C ALA A 106 20.51 -0.80 -4.92
N VAL A 107 20.21 -0.35 -3.70
CA VAL A 107 21.22 -0.06 -2.68
C VAL A 107 21.92 -1.33 -2.18
N GLU A 108 21.17 -2.44 -2.02
CA GLU A 108 21.77 -3.73 -1.67
C GLU A 108 22.79 -4.20 -2.70
N LYS A 109 22.45 -4.09 -4.00
CA LYS A 109 23.39 -4.42 -5.08
C LYS A 109 24.66 -3.56 -5.05
N LEU A 110 24.56 -2.30 -4.64
CA LEU A 110 25.74 -1.42 -4.48
C LEU A 110 26.59 -1.85 -3.29
N LEU A 111 25.97 -2.23 -2.18
CA LEU A 111 26.68 -2.76 -1.01
C LEU A 111 27.42 -4.07 -1.36
N ASP A 112 26.78 -4.97 -2.10
CA ASP A 112 27.41 -6.23 -2.51
C ASP A 112 28.59 -6.01 -3.45
N ARG A 113 28.47 -5.08 -4.41
CA ARG A 113 29.60 -4.69 -5.25
C ARG A 113 30.76 -4.11 -4.44
N GLN A 114 30.47 -3.28 -3.43
CA GLN A 114 31.50 -2.73 -2.56
C GLN A 114 32.19 -3.84 -1.75
N ARG A 115 31.42 -4.78 -1.18
CA ARG A 115 31.97 -5.93 -0.45
C ARG A 115 32.92 -6.76 -1.31
N ILE A 116 32.56 -7.03 -2.56
CA ILE A 116 33.42 -7.77 -3.50
C ILE A 116 34.72 -6.99 -3.78
N ALA A 117 34.63 -5.67 -3.96
CA ALA A 117 35.81 -4.83 -4.18
C ALA A 117 36.74 -4.78 -2.95
N ASP A 118 36.17 -4.72 -1.74
CA ASP A 118 36.93 -4.73 -0.49
C ASP A 118 37.67 -6.07 -0.31
N ILE A 119 37.01 -7.20 -0.56
CA ILE A 119 37.63 -8.54 -0.52
C ILE A 119 38.77 -8.65 -1.55
N ALA A 120 38.56 -8.17 -2.77
CA ALA A 120 39.61 -8.20 -3.81
C ALA A 120 40.82 -7.34 -3.42
N ALA A 121 40.60 -6.19 -2.78
CA ALA A 121 41.66 -5.34 -2.28
C ALA A 121 42.43 -6.00 -1.12
N GLU A 122 41.73 -6.69 -0.21
CA GLU A 122 42.35 -7.46 0.87
C GLU A 122 43.19 -8.63 0.33
N MET A 123 42.68 -9.38 -0.65
CA MET A 123 43.43 -10.47 -1.28
C MET A 123 44.71 -9.94 -1.94
N LYS A 124 44.61 -8.83 -2.67
CA LYS A 124 45.78 -8.19 -3.28
C LYS A 124 46.79 -7.71 -2.22
N ALA A 125 46.32 -7.15 -1.11
CA ALA A 125 47.21 -6.71 -0.03
C ALA A 125 47.93 -7.89 0.65
N LEU A 126 47.31 -9.07 0.71
CA LEU A 126 47.94 -10.29 1.18
C LEU A 126 48.99 -10.83 0.19
N GLU A 127 48.73 -10.72 -1.11
CA GLU A 127 49.69 -11.09 -2.17
C GLU A 127 50.91 -10.15 -2.20
N ASP A 128 50.68 -8.84 -2.02
CA ASP A 128 51.71 -7.81 -2.00
C ASP A 128 52.50 -7.77 -0.66
N ALA A 129 52.12 -8.59 0.33
CA ALA A 129 52.77 -8.60 1.62
C ALA A 129 54.21 -9.16 1.51
N PRO A 130 55.23 -8.46 2.06
CA PRO A 130 56.61 -8.90 1.94
C PRO A 130 56.83 -10.26 2.64
N ALA A 131 57.65 -11.11 2.01
CA ALA A 131 57.99 -12.42 2.56
C ALA A 131 58.58 -12.27 3.98
N ARG A 132 58.04 -13.03 4.95
CA ARG A 132 58.56 -13.03 6.33
C ARG A 132 60.06 -13.36 6.32
N PRO A 133 60.90 -12.58 7.03
CA PRO A 133 62.32 -12.92 7.15
C PRO A 133 62.45 -14.28 7.85
N LYS A 134 63.16 -15.21 7.20
CA LYS A 134 63.52 -16.51 7.80
C LYS A 134 64.39 -16.24 9.04
N ARG A 135 63.97 -16.80 10.18
CA ARG A 135 64.78 -16.87 11.40
C ARG A 135 65.94 -17.84 11.23
#